data_AF-A0A8J6DC43-F1
#
_entry.id   AF-A0A8J6DC43-F1
#
_cell.length_a   1.000
_cell.length_b   1.000
_cell.length_c   1.000
_cell.angle_alpha   90.00
_cell.angle_beta   90.00
_cell.angle_gamma   90.00
#
_symmetry.space_group_name_H-M   'P 1'
#
loop_
_entity.id
_entity.type
_entity.pdbx_description
1 polymer ?
#
loop_
_entity_poly.entity_id
_entity_poly.type
_entity_poly.pdbx_seq_one_letter_code
_entity_poly.pdbx_strand_id
1 'polypeptide(L)'
;MRNTYLIKMTNKKCGRDKKMQGRLSVWLVKHGLVYRSLGFNYQGIETLQIKPKDWHSIAVILYVYGYNYLRSQCAYDVALGKLLTSVYHLTRIEYGVDQRFNSTFCSFGFDCVITL
;
A
#
# COMPACT_ATOMS: atom_id res chain seq x y z
N MET A 1 -4.53 -6.99 33.43
CA MET A 1 -4.48 -6.10 32.24
C MET A 1 -3.35 -6.54 31.32
N ARG A 2 -3.67 -7.09 30.15
CA ARG A 2 -2.80 -7.17 28.95
C ARG A 2 -3.71 -7.56 27.77
N ASN A 3 -3.96 -6.59 26.89
CA ASN A 3 -4.91 -6.66 25.78
C ASN A 3 -4.18 -7.22 24.55
N THR A 4 -4.37 -8.50 24.27
CA THR A 4 -3.82 -9.20 23.11
C THR A 4 -4.85 -9.22 21.99
N TYR A 5 -4.72 -8.34 21.00
CA TYR A 5 -5.44 -8.44 19.74
C TYR A 5 -4.87 -9.60 18.92
N LEU A 6 -5.32 -10.82 19.24
CA LEU A 6 -5.03 -12.03 18.47
C LEU A 6 -5.83 -11.97 17.16
N ILE A 7 -5.17 -11.60 16.07
CA ILE A 7 -5.74 -11.72 14.73
C ILE A 7 -5.86 -13.21 14.40
N LYS A 8 -7.09 -13.75 14.47
CA LYS A 8 -7.42 -15.10 14.01
C LYS A 8 -7.24 -15.18 12.49
N MET A 9 -6.09 -15.69 12.04
CA MET A 9 -5.81 -16.00 10.63
C MET A 9 -6.61 -17.24 10.22
N THR A 10 -7.83 -17.08 9.67
CA THR A 10 -8.51 -18.19 8.98
C THR A 10 -7.87 -18.38 7.60
N ASN A 11 -7.18 -19.51 7.42
CA ASN A 11 -6.50 -19.86 6.17
C ASN A 11 -7.54 -20.12 5.06
N LYS A 12 -7.83 -19.11 4.24
CA LYS A 12 -8.50 -19.28 2.95
C LYS A 12 -7.43 -19.25 1.86
N LYS A 13 -7.10 -20.42 1.30
CA LYS A 13 -6.36 -20.51 0.04
C LYS A 13 -7.20 -19.83 -1.05
N CYS A 14 -6.70 -18.74 -1.63
CA CYS A 14 -7.28 -18.14 -2.83
C CYS A 14 -6.36 -18.42 -4.03
N GLY A 15 -6.98 -18.89 -5.12
CA GLY A 15 -6.33 -19.49 -6.28
C GLY A 15 -5.52 -18.55 -7.17
N ARG A 16 -4.83 -19.19 -8.11
CA ARG A 16 -3.85 -18.66 -9.07
C ARG A 16 -4.44 -17.57 -9.98
N ASP A 17 -3.85 -16.39 -9.91
CA ASP A 17 -3.58 -15.49 -11.04
C ASP A 17 -2.19 -14.92 -10.78
N LYS A 18 -1.22 -15.20 -11.66
CA LYS A 18 0.14 -14.65 -11.55
C LYS A 18 0.12 -13.17 -11.99
N LYS A 19 -0.64 -12.34 -11.28
CA LYS A 19 -0.51 -10.88 -11.39
C LYS A 19 0.94 -10.53 -11.05
N MET A 20 1.58 -9.70 -11.87
CA MET A 20 2.92 -9.19 -11.60
C MET A 20 2.89 -8.45 -10.26
N GLN A 21 3.38 -9.10 -9.21
CA GLN A 21 3.41 -8.55 -7.85
C GLN A 21 4.70 -7.75 -7.70
N GLY A 22 4.59 -6.49 -7.30
CA GLY A 22 5.74 -5.67 -6.99
C GLY A 22 6.38 -6.07 -5.65
N ARG A 23 7.49 -5.43 -5.33
CA ARG A 23 8.28 -5.70 -4.12
C ARG A 23 7.45 -5.49 -2.84
N LEU A 24 6.57 -4.49 -2.83
CA LEU A 24 5.67 -4.20 -1.71
C LEU A 24 4.65 -5.33 -1.56
N SER A 25 4.00 -5.76 -2.64
CA SER A 25 3.08 -6.90 -2.62
C SER A 25 3.70 -8.14 -2.00
N VAL A 26 4.89 -8.54 -2.49
CA VAL A 26 5.59 -9.73 -1.98
C VAL A 26 5.87 -9.62 -0.49
N TRP A 27 6.21 -8.42 -0.01
CA TRP A 27 6.45 -8.16 1.40
C TRP A 27 5.17 -8.21 2.24
N LEU A 28 4.06 -7.62 1.77
CA LEU A 28 2.76 -7.63 2.45
C LEU A 28 2.20 -9.05 2.59
N VAL A 29 2.39 -9.91 1.57
CA VAL A 29 1.99 -11.33 1.63
C VAL A 29 2.74 -12.06 2.75
N LYS A 30 4.04 -11.78 2.94
CA LYS A 30 4.82 -12.39 4.03
C LYS A 30 4.31 -12.01 5.42
N HIS A 31 3.73 -10.82 5.55
CA HIS A 31 3.11 -10.35 6.80
C HIS A 31 1.63 -10.71 6.94
N GLY A 32 1.09 -11.52 6.02
CA GLY A 32 -0.26 -12.06 6.10
C GLY A 32 -1.37 -11.01 6.00
N LEU A 33 -1.09 -9.88 5.37
CA LEU A 33 -2.08 -8.82 5.18
C LEU A 33 -3.02 -9.13 4.03
N VAL A 34 -4.30 -8.83 4.25
CA VAL A 34 -5.34 -8.98 3.23
C VAL A 34 -5.39 -7.71 2.40
N TYR A 35 -4.92 -7.81 1.16
CA TYR A 35 -5.04 -6.75 0.17
C TYR A 35 -5.31 -7.37 -1.21
N ARG A 36 -5.77 -6.54 -2.15
CA ARG A 36 -5.97 -6.95 -3.54
C ARG A 36 -5.04 -6.13 -4.44
N SER A 37 -4.06 -6.77 -5.07
CA SER A 37 -3.21 -6.10 -6.06
C SER A 37 -4.05 -5.69 -7.29
N LEU A 38 -4.03 -4.40 -7.65
CA LEU A 38 -4.68 -3.89 -8.86
C LEU A 38 -3.75 -3.96 -10.08
N GLY A 39 -2.44 -3.85 -9.87
CA GLY A 39 -1.41 -3.90 -10.90
C GLY A 39 -0.44 -2.74 -10.76
N PHE A 40 0.18 -2.34 -11.87
CA PHE A 40 0.99 -1.13 -11.95
C PHE A 40 0.22 -0.03 -12.69
N ASN A 41 0.34 1.20 -12.24
CA ASN A 41 -0.18 2.35 -12.96
C ASN A 41 0.68 2.68 -14.20
N TYR A 42 0.28 3.68 -14.99
CA TYR A 42 0.99 4.08 -16.20
C TYR A 42 2.43 4.59 -15.96
N GLN A 43 2.78 4.92 -14.71
CA GLN A 43 4.12 5.33 -14.28
C GLN A 43 4.95 4.15 -13.74
N GLY A 44 4.42 2.93 -13.79
CA GLY A 44 5.08 1.74 -13.23
C GLY A 44 5.05 1.66 -11.70
N ILE A 45 4.17 2.43 -11.05
CA ILE A 45 4.00 2.44 -9.59
C ILE A 45 2.95 1.40 -9.21
N GLU A 46 3.24 0.60 -8.19
CA GLU A 46 2.36 -0.49 -7.75
C GLU A 46 1.10 0.05 -7.07
N THR A 47 -0.06 -0.44 -7.48
CA THR A 47 -1.38 -0.06 -6.95
C THR A 47 -2.04 -1.22 -6.20
N LEU A 48 -2.42 -0.98 -4.94
CA LEU A 48 -3.08 -1.94 -4.07
C LEU A 48 -4.46 -1.45 -3.66
N GLN A 49 -5.46 -2.33 -3.71
CA GLN A 49 -6.78 -2.10 -3.15
C GLN A 49 -6.89 -2.70 -1.74
N ILE A 50 -7.33 -1.87 -0.80
CA ILE A 50 -7.48 -2.18 0.62
C ILE A 50 -8.93 -2.04 1.03
N LYS A 51 -9.39 -2.90 1.95
CA LYS A 51 -10.70 -2.75 2.59
C LYS A 51 -10.62 -1.65 3.66
N PRO A 52 -11.63 -0.77 3.78
CA PRO A 52 -11.64 0.28 4.80
C PRO A 52 -11.38 -0.22 6.23
N LYS A 53 -11.87 -1.43 6.55
CA LYS A 53 -11.70 -2.07 7.86
C LYS A 53 -10.24 -2.37 8.23
N ASP A 54 -9.40 -2.63 7.22
CA ASP A 54 -8.00 -3.05 7.40
C ASP A 54 -7.03 -1.87 7.21
N TRP A 55 -7.54 -0.66 6.95
CA TRP A 55 -6.74 0.53 6.67
C TRP A 55 -5.74 0.86 7.79
N HIS A 56 -6.18 0.80 9.05
CA HIS A 56 -5.33 1.17 10.18
C HIS A 56 -4.12 0.23 10.32
N SER A 57 -4.34 -1.08 10.19
CA SER A 57 -3.28 -2.09 10.21
C SER A 57 -2.28 -1.89 9.07
N ILE A 58 -2.77 -1.51 7.89
CA ILE A 58 -1.91 -1.31 6.73
C ILE A 58 -1.15 0.01 6.82
N ALA A 59 -1.76 1.09 7.32
CA ALA A 59 -1.05 2.34 7.56
C ALA A 59 0.16 2.14 8.50
N VAL A 60 -0.03 1.40 9.60
CA VAL A 60 1.05 1.08 10.55
C VAL A 60 2.16 0.27 9.86
N ILE A 61 1.80 -0.77 9.10
CA ILE A 61 2.81 -1.64 8.50
C ILE A 61 3.60 -0.95 7.38
N LEU A 62 2.96 -0.05 6.62
CA LEU A 62 3.59 0.73 5.57
C LEU A 62 4.59 1.73 6.15
N TYR A 63 4.23 2.34 7.28
CA TYR A 63 5.12 3.21 8.01
C TYR A 63 6.35 2.45 8.54
N VAL A 64 6.15 1.27 9.14
CA VAL A 64 7.25 0.39 9.59
C VAL A 64 8.13 -0.06 8.44
N TYR A 65 7.55 -0.30 7.26
CA TYR A 65 8.31 -0.64 6.05
C TYR A 65 9.15 0.54 5.50
N GLY A 66 8.81 1.77 5.87
CA GLY A 66 9.56 2.98 5.54
C GLY A 66 8.80 4.00 4.68
N TYR A 67 7.52 3.77 4.34
CA TYR A 67 6.70 4.80 3.68
C TYR A 67 6.36 5.90 4.69
N ASN A 68 7.19 6.93 4.70
CA ASN A 68 7.17 8.03 5.66
C ASN A 68 6.54 9.31 5.11
N TYR A 69 6.23 9.37 3.81
CA TYR A 69 5.72 10.56 3.17
C TYR A 69 4.41 10.29 2.41
N LEU A 70 3.32 10.90 2.84
CA LEU A 70 2.07 10.94 2.08
C LEU A 70 2.16 12.08 1.08
N ARG A 71 2.38 11.73 -0.20
CA ARG A 71 2.62 12.72 -1.26
C ARG A 71 1.34 13.31 -1.81
N SER A 72 0.27 12.52 -1.89
CA SER A 72 -1.04 12.99 -2.34
C SER A 72 -2.15 12.10 -1.81
N GLN A 73 -3.29 12.73 -1.51
CA GLN A 73 -4.55 12.06 -1.23
C GLN A 73 -5.61 12.66 -2.15
N CYS A 74 -6.34 11.79 -2.86
CA CYS A 74 -7.47 12.20 -3.68
C CYS A 74 -8.64 11.24 -3.51
N ALA A 75 -9.82 11.68 -3.92
CA ALA A 75 -11.01 10.83 -3.96
C ALA A 75 -11.70 11.03 -5.31
N TYR A 76 -12.29 9.96 -5.83
CA TYR A 76 -13.08 10.00 -7.05
C TYR A 76 -14.34 9.14 -6.90
N ASP A 77 -15.41 9.56 -7.58
CA ASP A 77 -16.61 8.76 -7.74
C ASP A 77 -16.35 7.67 -8.77
N VAL A 78 -16.57 6.41 -8.40
CA VAL A 78 -16.42 5.28 -9.35
C VAL A 78 -17.50 5.37 -10.45
N ALA A 79 -18.68 5.85 -10.08
CA ALA A 79 -19.76 6.24 -10.98
C ALA A 79 -20.80 7.07 -10.20
N LEU A 80 -21.70 7.74 -10.93
CA LEU A 80 -22.81 8.50 -10.35
C LEU A 80 -23.64 7.61 -9.39
N GLY A 81 -23.74 8.02 -8.12
CA GLY A 81 -24.48 7.29 -7.08
C GLY A 81 -23.85 5.96 -6.65
N LYS A 82 -22.58 5.71 -6.99
CA LYS A 82 -21.81 4.55 -6.52
C LYS A 82 -20.87 4.91 -5.37
N LEU A 83 -20.05 3.95 -5.00
CA LEU A 83 -19.06 4.07 -3.93
C LEU A 83 -17.99 5.10 -4.30
N LEU A 84 -17.58 5.87 -3.30
CA LEU A 84 -16.44 6.78 -3.38
C LEU A 84 -15.15 5.97 -3.23
N THR A 85 -14.15 6.28 -4.03
CA THR A 85 -12.84 5.65 -3.90
C THR A 85 -11.80 6.70 -3.53
N SER A 86 -11.13 6.50 -2.40
CA SER A 86 -9.99 7.30 -1.96
C SER A 86 -8.69 6.66 -2.41
N VAL A 87 -7.80 7.45 -3.00
CA VAL A 87 -6.45 7.04 -3.39
C VAL A 87 -5.43 7.80 -2.56
N TYR A 88 -4.45 7.08 -2.04
CA TYR A 88 -3.34 7.61 -1.26
C TYR A 88 -2.04 7.24 -1.97
N HIS A 89 -1.29 8.25 -2.37
CA HIS A 89 0.03 8.07 -2.95
C HIS A 89 1.08 8.23 -1.86
N LEU A 90 1.66 7.11 -1.42
CA LEU A 90 2.72 7.09 -0.41
C LEU A 90 4.08 6.95 -1.07
N THR A 91 5.06 7.68 -0.57
CA THR A 91 6.45 7.62 -1.01
C THR A 91 7.35 7.34 0.18
N ARG A 92 8.34 6.47 -0.01
CA ARG A 92 9.47 6.38 0.90
C ARG A 92 10.51 7.40 0.50
N ILE A 93 10.76 8.36 1.39
CA ILE A 93 11.85 9.32 1.24
C ILE A 93 13.03 8.84 2.09
N GLU A 94 14.16 8.60 1.42
CA GLU A 94 15.44 8.28 2.05
C GLU A 94 16.41 9.43 1.78
N TYR A 95 17.13 9.87 2.80
CA TYR A 95 18.19 10.86 2.64
C TYR A 95 19.46 10.15 2.18
N GLY A 96 19.79 10.27 0.89
CA GLY A 96 21.06 9.81 0.37
C GLY A 96 22.17 10.78 0.76
N VAL A 97 23.08 10.36 1.65
CA VAL A 97 24.37 11.05 1.82
C VAL A 97 25.30 10.56 0.71
N ASP A 98 25.01 10.94 -0.54
CA ASP A 98 26.00 10.78 -1.60
C ASP A 98 26.96 11.98 -1.53
N GLN A 99 28.19 11.70 -1.07
CA GLN A 99 29.32 12.61 -1.19
C GLN A 99 29.67 12.81 -2.67
N ARG A 100 28.93 13.69 -3.36
CA ARG A 100 29.34 14.52 -4.51
C ARG A 100 28.07 15.09 -5.17
N PHE A 101 27.71 16.30 -4.76
CA PHE A 101 26.99 17.32 -5.53
C PHE A 101 25.68 16.99 -6.29
N ASN A 102 25.09 15.81 -6.16
CA ASN A 102 23.72 15.54 -6.61
C ASN A 102 22.98 14.73 -5.55
N SER A 103 22.15 15.40 -4.76
CA SER A 103 21.18 14.76 -3.87
C SER A 103 20.12 14.04 -4.72
N THR A 104 20.42 12.81 -5.12
CA THR A 104 19.46 11.98 -5.86
C THR A 104 18.39 11.50 -4.87
N PHE A 105 17.23 12.16 -4.84
CA PHE A 105 16.06 11.68 -4.10
C PHE A 105 15.57 10.37 -4.74
N CYS A 106 15.98 9.22 -4.19
CA CYS A 106 15.44 7.94 -4.61
C CYS A 106 14.04 7.76 -4.00
N SER A 107 13.01 8.06 -4.78
CA SER A 107 11.61 7.99 -4.34
C SER A 107 10.96 6.71 -4.85
N PHE A 108 10.70 5.75 -3.95
CA PHE A 108 9.86 4.59 -4.26
C PHE A 108 8.43 4.88 -3.82
N GLY A 109 7.52 5.00 -4.79
CA GLY A 109 6.11 5.26 -4.56
C GLY A 109 5.25 3.98 -4.56
N PHE A 110 4.07 4.04 -3.95
CA PHE A 110 2.97 3.09 -4.19
C PHE A 110 1.62 3.80 -4.05
N ASP A 111 0.62 3.31 -4.77
CA ASP A 111 -0.76 3.79 -4.71
C ASP A 111 -1.64 2.85 -3.87
N CYS A 112 -2.24 3.38 -2.82
CA CYS A 112 -3.27 2.70 -2.06
C CYS A 112 -4.65 3.18 -2.47
N VAL A 113 -5.56 2.24 -2.75
CA VAL A 113 -6.93 2.50 -3.14
C VAL A 113 -7.87 1.93 -2.08
N ILE A 114 -8.72 2.77 -1.50
CA ILE A 114 -9.76 2.39 -0.54
C ILE A 114 -11.11 2.74 -1.14
N THR A 115 -11.96 1.74 -1.33
CA THR A 115 -13.36 1.96 -1.74
C THR A 115 -14.23 2.03 -0.49
N LEU A 116 -14.86 3.18 -0.27
CA LEU A 116 -15.73 3.50 0.88
C LEU A 116 -17.17 3.07 0.62
#